data_AF-A0A953AAJ5-F1
#
_entry.id   AF-A0A953AAJ5-F1
#
_cell.length_a   1.000
_cell.length_b   1.000
_cell.length_c   1.000
_cell.angle_alpha   90.00
_cell.angle_beta   90.00
_cell.angle_gamma   90.00
#
_symmetry.space_group_name_H-M   'P 1'
#
loop_
_entity.id
_entity.type
_entity.pdbx_description
1 polymer ?
#
loop_
_entity_poly.entity_id
_entity_poly.type
_entity_poly.pdbx_seq_one_letter_code
_entity_poly.pdbx_strand_id
1 'polypeptide(L)' 'MLEEQITEIPPENEGGKVDPTKCYVCGAKATALCARCQMPVCPEHQQSTRDYITKMTTILCDDCADYYEALIKP' A
#
# COMPACT_ATOMS: atom_id res chain seq x y z
N MET A 1 28.42 28.97 -26.78
CA MET A 1 28.67 27.79 -25.92
C MET A 1 27.89 28.03 -24.66
N LEU A 2 26.65 27.58 -24.61
CA LEU A 2 25.83 27.64 -23.39
C LEU A 2 25.80 26.22 -22.85
N GLU A 3 26.42 26.06 -21.70
CA GLU A 3 26.64 24.81 -21.02
C GLU A 3 25.31 24.20 -20.59
N GLU A 4 25.13 22.93 -20.98
CA GLU A 4 23.99 22.09 -20.64
C GLU A 4 23.90 21.97 -19.13
N GLN A 5 22.88 22.59 -18.53
CA GLN A 5 22.49 22.36 -17.14
C GLN A 5 21.83 20.98 -17.07
N ILE A 6 22.64 19.97 -16.80
CA ILE A 6 22.17 18.65 -16.38
C ILE A 6 21.59 18.85 -14.98
N THR A 7 20.29 19.08 -14.90
CA THR A 7 19.57 18.99 -13.63
C THR A 7 19.60 17.52 -13.23
N GLU A 8 20.44 17.20 -12.26
CA GLU A 8 20.47 15.91 -11.58
C GLU A 8 19.12 15.72 -10.88
N ILE A 9 18.17 15.12 -11.59
CA ILE A 9 16.89 14.70 -11.01
C ILE A 9 17.26 13.62 -9.98
N PRO A 10 16.95 13.78 -8.68
CA PRO A 10 17.21 12.74 -7.70
C PRO A 10 16.53 11.43 -8.15
N PRO A 11 17.17 10.26 -7.96
CA PRO A 11 16.63 8.97 -8.39
C PRO A 11 15.46 8.49 -7.50
N GLU A 12 14.54 9.37 -7.13
CA GLU A 12 13.39 9.05 -6.28
C GLU A 12 12.10 8.81 -7.07
N ASN A 13 12.15 8.79 -8.41
CA ASN A 13 10.97 8.57 -9.26
C ASN A 13 11.22 7.63 -10.46
N GLU A 14 12.10 6.64 -10.32
CA GLU A 14 12.05 5.47 -11.20
C GLU A 14 10.93 4.55 -10.71
N GLY A 15 9.73 4.69 -11.28
CA GLY A 15 8.54 3.83 -11.12
C GLY A 15 8.77 2.59 -10.25
N GLY A 16 8.82 2.82 -8.93
CA GLY A 16 9.36 1.85 -7.99
C GLY A 16 8.48 0.62 -8.02
N LYS A 17 8.94 -0.44 -8.66
CA LYS A 17 8.26 -1.74 -8.61
C LYS A 17 8.24 -2.14 -7.14
N VAL A 18 7.12 -1.89 -6.49
CA VAL A 18 6.86 -2.36 -5.14
C VAL A 18 7.04 -3.87 -5.19
N ASP A 19 8.03 -4.38 -4.48
CA ASP A 19 8.33 -5.80 -4.47
C ASP A 19 7.12 -6.54 -3.88
N PRO A 20 6.40 -7.38 -4.66
CA PRO A 20 5.16 -7.98 -4.20
C PRO A 20 5.38 -9.02 -3.09
N THR A 21 6.63 -9.38 -2.81
CA THR A 21 7.02 -10.32 -1.76
C THR A 21 7.36 -9.64 -0.44
N LYS A 22 7.44 -8.30 -0.42
CA LYS A 22 7.80 -7.50 0.77
C LYS A 22 6.66 -6.60 1.19
N CYS A 23 6.40 -6.55 2.48
CA CYS A 23 5.45 -5.63 3.07
C CYS A 23 5.90 -4.20 2.84
N TYR A 24 5.03 -3.35 2.31
CA TYR A 24 5.37 -1.95 2.05
C TYR A 24 5.66 -1.15 3.33
N VAL A 25 5.13 -1.59 4.49
CA VAL A 25 5.26 -0.92 5.78
C VAL A 25 6.59 -1.26 6.45
N CYS A 26 6.87 -2.56 6.65
CA CYS A 26 8.02 -3.02 7.44
C CYS A 26 9.07 -3.81 6.65
N GLY A 27 8.85 -4.09 5.36
CA GLY A 27 9.75 -4.87 4.52
C GLY A 27 9.78 -6.38 4.79
N ALA A 28 9.03 -6.88 5.80
CA ALA A 28 8.88 -8.30 6.06
C ALA A 28 8.19 -9.05 4.90
N LYS A 29 8.17 -10.38 4.93
CA LYS A 29 7.52 -11.17 3.88
C LYS A 29 6.03 -10.82 3.78
N ALA A 30 5.59 -10.35 2.62
CA ALA A 30 4.19 -10.12 2.32
C ALA A 30 3.46 -11.44 2.10
N THR A 31 2.22 -11.50 2.59
CA THR A 31 1.34 -12.67 2.48
C THR A 31 0.05 -12.37 1.73
N ALA A 32 -0.30 -11.09 1.59
CA ALA A 32 -1.48 -10.64 0.87
C ALA A 32 -1.25 -9.28 0.21
N LEU A 33 -2.18 -8.89 -0.65
CA LEU A 33 -2.28 -7.54 -1.21
C LEU A 33 -3.50 -6.85 -0.60
N CYS A 34 -3.36 -5.57 -0.27
CA CYS A 34 -4.50 -4.75 0.13
C CYS A 34 -5.50 -4.66 -1.04
N ALA A 35 -6.76 -5.04 -0.80
CA ALA A 35 -7.81 -5.03 -1.81
C ALA A 35 -8.08 -3.61 -2.38
N ARG A 36 -7.75 -2.56 -1.61
CA ARG A 36 -7.99 -1.16 -1.98
C ARG A 36 -6.81 -0.53 -2.73
N CYS A 37 -5.62 -0.51 -2.14
CA CYS A 37 -4.45 0.16 -2.70
C CYS A 37 -3.48 -0.79 -3.43
N GLN A 38 -3.76 -2.10 -3.44
CA GLN A 38 -2.95 -3.14 -4.08
C GLN A 38 -1.51 -3.25 -3.55
N MET A 39 -1.22 -2.64 -2.40
CA MET A 39 0.09 -2.72 -1.77
C MET A 39 0.28 -4.06 -1.05
N PRO A 40 1.46 -4.70 -1.14
CA PRO A 40 1.79 -5.94 -0.45
C PRO A 40 1.95 -5.71 1.06
N VAL A 41 1.33 -6.58 1.86
CA VAL A 41 1.29 -6.49 3.32
C VAL A 41 1.61 -7.83 3.98
N CYS A 42 2.28 -7.76 5.14
CA CYS A 42 2.52 -8.93 5.99
C CYS A 42 1.33 -9.15 6.96
N PRO A 43 1.26 -10.31 7.65
CA PRO A 43 0.18 -10.62 8.57
C PRO A 43 -0.02 -9.62 9.72
N GLU A 44 1.04 -8.90 10.10
CA GLU A 44 1.00 -7.90 11.18
C GLU A 44 0.42 -6.55 10.73
N HIS A 45 0.54 -6.22 9.43
CA HIS A 45 0.07 -4.95 8.85
C HIS A 45 -1.11 -5.14 7.89
N GLN A 46 -1.82 -6.26 8.05
CA GLN A 46 -3.01 -6.57 7.28
C GLN A 46 -4.20 -6.72 8.24
N GLN A 47 -5.33 -6.13 7.89
CA GLN A 47 -6.58 -6.27 8.61
C GLN A 47 -7.63 -6.94 7.73
N SER A 48 -8.31 -7.94 8.29
CA SER A 48 -9.44 -8.59 7.63
C SER A 48 -10.71 -7.81 7.97
N THR A 49 -11.23 -7.05 7.02
CA THR A 49 -12.47 -6.29 7.20
C THR A 49 -13.63 -6.98 6.50
N ARG A 50 -14.76 -7.12 7.18
CA ARG A 50 -15.99 -7.66 6.58
C ARG A 50 -16.87 -6.51 6.13
N ASP A 51 -17.08 -6.41 4.83
CA ASP A 51 -17.97 -5.41 4.25
C ASP A 51 -19.42 -5.69 4.67
N TYR A 52 -20.11 -4.68 5.22
CA TYR A 52 -21.45 -4.86 5.78
C TYR A 52 -22.53 -5.09 4.71
N ILE A 53 -22.31 -4.60 3.49
CA ILE A 53 -23.28 -4.62 2.39
C ILE A 53 -23.14 -5.93 1.62
N THR A 54 -21.93 -6.22 1.12
CA THR A 54 -21.62 -7.39 0.30
C THR A 54 -21.37 -8.65 1.11
N LYS A 55 -21.17 -8.51 2.44
CA LYS A 55 -20.80 -9.59 3.37
C LYS A 55 -19.47 -10.28 3.04
N MET A 56 -18.68 -9.73 2.12
CA MET A 56 -17.38 -10.24 1.73
C MET A 56 -16.30 -9.81 2.72
N THR A 57 -15.35 -10.71 2.99
CA THR A 57 -14.16 -10.39 3.76
C THR A 57 -13.06 -9.94 2.81
N THR A 58 -12.52 -8.75 3.03
CA THR A 58 -11.40 -8.20 2.27
C THR A 58 -10.20 -8.02 3.18
N ILE A 59 -9.00 -8.16 2.61
CA ILE A 59 -7.75 -7.82 3.28
C ILE A 59 -7.42 -6.38 2.95
N LEU A 60 -7.21 -5.55 3.96
CA LEU A 60 -6.77 -4.17 3.83
C LEU A 60 -5.44 -4.00 4.56
N CYS A 61 -4.62 -3.02 4.14
CA CYS A 61 -3.52 -2.54 4.98
C CYS A 61 -4.09 -1.70 6.14
N ASP A 62 -3.31 -1.50 7.20
CA ASP A 62 -3.74 -0.70 8.37
C ASP A 62 -4.30 0.67 7.97
N ASP A 63 -3.57 1.43 7.13
CA ASP A 63 -4.02 2.74 6.66
C ASP A 63 -5.40 2.70 5.97
N CYS A 64 -5.62 1.67 5.14
CA CYS A 64 -6.89 1.52 4.43
C CYS A 64 -8.01 1.00 5.34
N ALA A 65 -7.66 0.17 6.33
CA ALA A 65 -8.60 -0.34 7.31
C ALA A 65 -9.08 0.77 8.23
N ASP A 66 -8.19 1.61 8.75
CA ASP A 66 -8.51 2.77 9.58
C ASP A 66 -9.43 3.75 8.83
N TYR A 67 -9.09 4.06 7.56
CA TYR A 67 -9.94 4.89 6.71
C TYR A 67 -11.33 4.27 6.51
N TYR A 68 -11.40 2.95 6.30
CA TYR A 68 -12.67 2.26 6.06
C TYR A 68 -13.51 2.15 7.35
N GLU A 69 -12.91 1.91 8.51
CA GLU A 69 -13.60 1.94 9.80
C GLU A 69 -14.17 3.32 10.12
N ALA A 70 -13.40 4.39 9.88
CA ALA A 70 -13.85 5.77 10.08
C ALA A 70 -15.05 6.16 9.20
N LEU A 71 -15.22 5.51 8.04
CA LEU A 71 -16.38 5.72 7.18
C LEU A 71 -17.64 4.97 7.64
N ILE A 72 -17.49 3.90 8.43
CA ILE A 72 -18.60 3.02 8.80
C ILE A 72 -19.11 3.28 10.22
N LYS A 73 -18.24 3.73 11.14
CA LYS A 73 -18.64 4.12 12.49
C LYS A 73 -18.90 5.63 12.53
N PRO A 74 -20.18 6.08 12.55
CA PRO A 74 -20.53 7.47 12.83
C PRO A 74 -20.22 7.89 14.27
#